data_AF-A0A3D5DLP2-F1
#
_entry.id   AF-A0A3D5DLP2-F1
#
_cell.length_a   1.000
_cell.length_b   1.000
_cell.length_c   1.000
_cell.angle_alpha   90.00
_cell.angle_beta   90.00
_cell.angle_gamma   90.00
#
_symmetry.space_group_name_H-M   'P 1'
#
loop_
_entity.id
_entity.type
_entity.pdbx_description
1 polymer ?
#
loop_
_entity_poly.entity_id
_entity_poly.type
_entity_poly.pdbx_seq_one_letter_code
_entity_poly.pdbx_strand_id
1 'polypeptide(L)'
;MITAFDAIIAALRQQQAGRIVLLTPYPERVCEAEAGMFRDHGITVTGRATLNLTDGYSAIEPGQIWDLARQVSMQAVEQAQVIVLSCTGWPTLGLEKMLAPELGKEVLSSNRAIVTHALRASGRTR
;
A
#
# COMPACT_ATOMS: atom_id res chain seq x y z
N MET A 1 -6.23 20.43 0.42
CA MET A 1 -6.10 19.31 1.36
C MET A 1 -5.89 18.07 0.50
N ILE A 2 -4.82 17.30 0.74
CA ILE A 2 -4.57 16.04 0.03
C ILE A 2 -4.86 14.88 0.99
N THR A 3 -5.54 13.84 0.52
CA THR A 3 -5.77 12.63 1.31
C THR A 3 -4.60 11.67 1.20
N ALA A 4 -4.53 10.68 2.10
CA ALA A 4 -3.56 9.59 1.99
C ALA A 4 -3.67 8.84 0.65
N PHE A 5 -4.91 8.63 0.19
CA PHE A 5 -5.20 7.96 -1.06
C PHE A 5 -4.66 8.76 -2.26
N ASP A 6 -4.93 10.06 -2.32
CA ASP A 6 -4.40 10.94 -3.38
C ASP A 6 -2.88 10.91 -3.44
N ALA A 7 -2.20 10.86 -2.29
CA ALA A 7 -0.75 10.77 -2.23
C ALA A 7 -0.23 9.44 -2.80
N ILE A 8 -0.92 8.32 -2.52
CA ILE A 8 -0.60 7.00 -3.11
C ILE A 8 -0.80 7.05 -4.62
N ILE A 9 -1.94 7.56 -5.10
CA ILE A 9 -2.22 7.68 -6.54
C ILE A 9 -1.14 8.51 -7.24
N ALA A 10 -0.73 9.64 -6.64
CA ALA A 10 0.33 10.48 -7.18
C ALA A 10 1.67 9.74 -7.26
N ALA A 11 2.03 8.96 -6.23
CA ALA A 11 3.26 8.17 -6.20
C ALA A 11 3.24 7.06 -7.27
N LEU A 12 2.14 6.30 -7.38
CA LEU A 12 1.98 5.24 -8.38
C LEU A 12 2.07 5.80 -9.81
N ARG A 13 1.45 6.96 -10.07
CA ARG A 13 1.53 7.62 -11.39
C ARG A 13 2.96 8.05 -11.73
N GLN A 14 3.71 8.56 -10.77
CA GLN A 14 5.12 8.93 -10.97
C GLN A 14 5.99 7.71 -11.29
N GLN A 15 5.67 6.56 -10.73
CA GLN A 15 6.33 5.29 -11.01
C GLN A 15 5.81 4.60 -12.28
N GLN A 16 4.81 5.18 -12.95
CA GLN A 16 4.08 4.56 -14.06
C GLN A 16 3.55 3.16 -13.70
N ALA A 17 3.17 2.98 -12.42
CA ALA A 17 2.63 1.75 -11.88
C ALA A 17 1.10 1.75 -12.03
N GLY A 18 0.60 0.90 -12.93
CA GLY A 18 -0.83 0.69 -13.18
C GLY A 18 -1.36 -0.63 -12.62
N ARG A 19 -0.51 -1.47 -12.01
CA ARG A 19 -0.89 -2.75 -11.41
C ARG A 19 -0.29 -2.89 -10.02
N ILE A 20 -1.12 -3.16 -9.02
CA ILE A 20 -0.69 -3.25 -7.62
C ILE A 20 -1.23 -4.49 -6.92
N VAL A 21 -0.52 -4.95 -5.89
CA VAL A 21 -1.12 -5.72 -4.81
C VAL A 21 -1.53 -4.76 -3.70
N LEU A 22 -2.72 -4.96 -3.12
CA LEU A 22 -3.24 -4.13 -2.03
C LEU A 22 -3.27 -4.90 -0.71
N LEU A 23 -2.51 -4.44 0.28
CA LEU A 23 -2.52 -4.97 1.65
C LEU A 23 -3.10 -3.91 2.58
N THR A 24 -4.10 -4.30 3.37
CA THR A 24 -4.78 -3.37 4.30
C THR A 24 -5.02 -4.05 5.65
N PRO A 25 -5.23 -3.30 6.74
CA PRO A 25 -5.73 -3.88 7.98
C PRO A 25 -7.26 -3.88 8.07
N TYR A 26 -7.96 -3.24 7.12
CA TYR A 26 -9.38 -2.88 7.23
C TYR A 26 -10.35 -4.05 7.11
N PRO A 27 -11.64 -3.88 7.44
CA PRO A 27 -12.62 -4.92 7.16
C PRO A 27 -12.68 -5.26 5.67
N GLU A 28 -13.00 -6.51 5.33
CA GLU A 28 -13.04 -7.02 3.94
C GLU A 28 -13.82 -6.09 2.99
N ARG A 29 -14.98 -5.59 3.42
CA ARG A 29 -15.81 -4.65 2.65
C ARG A 29 -15.09 -3.33 2.32
N VAL A 30 -14.23 -2.86 3.22
CA VAL A 30 -13.47 -1.61 3.06
C VAL A 30 -12.29 -1.85 2.13
N CYS A 31 -11.59 -2.98 2.29
CA CYS A 31 -10.55 -3.42 1.36
C CYS A 31 -11.09 -3.55 -0.08
N GLU A 32 -12.26 -4.14 -0.27
CA GLU A 32 -12.91 -4.25 -1.58
C GLU A 32 -13.33 -2.88 -2.15
N ALA A 33 -13.91 -2.01 -1.32
CA ALA A 33 -14.25 -0.65 -1.74
C ALA A 33 -13.00 0.15 -2.16
N GLU A 34 -11.90 0.02 -1.43
CA GLU A 34 -10.63 0.65 -1.75
C GLU A 34 -10.03 0.11 -3.06
N ALA A 35 -10.11 -1.21 -3.29
CA ALA A 35 -9.75 -1.80 -4.58
C ALA A 35 -10.63 -1.29 -5.73
N GLY A 36 -11.92 -1.03 -5.47
CA GLY A 36 -12.82 -0.29 -6.37
C GLY A 36 -12.29 1.10 -6.72
N MET A 37 -11.94 1.89 -5.70
CA MET A 37 -11.41 3.24 -5.91
C MET A 37 -10.12 3.25 -6.73
N PHE A 38 -9.20 2.28 -6.53
CA PHE A 38 -8.00 2.16 -7.39
C PHE A 38 -8.37 1.89 -8.85
N ARG A 39 -9.34 0.99 -9.11
CA ARG A 39 -9.82 0.70 -10.47
C ARG A 39 -10.41 1.93 -11.14
N ASP A 40 -11.20 2.71 -10.42
CA ASP A 40 -11.79 3.96 -10.94
C ASP A 40 -10.71 4.99 -11.33
N HIS A 41 -9.51 4.87 -10.77
CA HIS A 41 -8.34 5.69 -11.11
C HIS A 41 -7.42 5.06 -12.17
N GLY A 42 -7.86 3.96 -12.81
CA GLY A 42 -7.11 3.26 -13.85
C GLY A 42 -5.98 2.35 -13.32
N ILE A 43 -6.02 1.99 -12.04
CA ILE A 43 -5.03 1.11 -11.41
C ILE A 43 -5.68 -0.25 -11.13
N THR A 44 -5.13 -1.31 -11.69
CA THR A 44 -5.60 -2.68 -11.48
C THR A 44 -5.03 -3.25 -10.18
N VAL A 45 -5.91 -3.75 -9.32
CA VAL A 45 -5.50 -4.54 -8.15
C VAL A 45 -5.41 -6.02 -8.56
N THR A 46 -4.18 -6.55 -8.66
CA THR A 46 -3.92 -7.93 -9.10
C THR A 46 -4.13 -8.95 -7.98
N GLY A 47 -4.06 -8.50 -6.74
CA GLY A 47 -4.35 -9.30 -5.56
C GLY A 47 -4.52 -8.40 -4.34
N ARG A 48 -5.22 -8.92 -3.34
CA ARG A 48 -5.46 -8.21 -2.09
C ARG A 48 -5.44 -9.16 -0.91
N ALA A 49 -5.02 -8.65 0.25
CA ALA A 49 -5.18 -9.34 1.52
C ALA A 49 -5.52 -8.32 2.61
N THR A 50 -6.27 -8.76 3.62
CA THR A 50 -6.57 -7.92 4.78
C THR A 50 -6.51 -8.66 6.11
N LEU A 51 -6.15 -7.94 7.18
CA LEU A 51 -6.26 -8.42 8.56
C LEU A 51 -7.71 -8.39 9.09
N ASN A 52 -8.64 -7.77 8.34
CA ASN A 52 -10.07 -7.70 8.67
C ASN A 52 -10.36 -7.12 10.08
N LEU A 53 -9.61 -6.08 10.47
CA LEU A 53 -9.75 -5.39 11.75
C LEU A 53 -10.61 -4.14 11.58
N THR A 54 -11.36 -3.79 12.63
CA THR A 54 -12.16 -2.55 12.69
C THR A 54 -11.43 -1.38 13.34
N ASP A 55 -10.45 -1.69 14.19
CA ASP A 55 -9.70 -0.78 15.05
C ASP A 55 -8.35 -1.41 15.47
N GLY A 56 -7.63 -0.78 16.39
CA GLY A 56 -6.37 -1.33 16.92
C GLY A 56 -5.20 -1.30 15.92
N TYR A 57 -5.28 -0.54 14.83
CA TYR A 57 -4.26 -0.53 13.77
C TYR A 57 -2.85 -0.21 14.26
N SER A 58 -2.72 0.62 15.30
CA SER A 58 -1.44 0.99 15.89
C SER A 58 -0.76 -0.12 16.70
N ALA A 59 -1.52 -1.13 17.11
CA ALA A 59 -1.02 -2.29 17.85
C ALA A 59 -0.65 -3.47 16.93
N ILE A 60 -0.81 -3.32 15.62
CA ILE A 60 -0.44 -4.36 14.65
C ILE A 60 1.07 -4.56 14.71
N GLU A 61 1.49 -5.79 14.97
CA GLU A 61 2.90 -6.14 15.01
C GLU A 61 3.45 -6.34 13.60
N PRO A 62 4.75 -6.05 13.36
CA PRO A 62 5.37 -6.28 12.05
C PRO A 62 5.15 -7.70 11.52
N GLY A 63 5.21 -8.71 12.39
CA GLY A 63 4.97 -10.12 12.04
C GLY A 63 3.60 -10.36 11.40
N GLN A 64 2.56 -9.68 11.86
CA GLN A 64 1.22 -9.79 11.27
C GLN A 64 1.18 -9.21 9.84
N ILE A 65 1.94 -8.14 9.58
CA ILE A 65 2.04 -7.55 8.23
C ILE A 65 2.85 -8.48 7.31
N TRP A 66 3.88 -9.15 7.83
CA TRP A 66 4.63 -10.19 7.11
C TRP A 66 3.73 -11.35 6.70
N ASP A 67 2.98 -11.88 7.65
CA ASP A 67 2.09 -13.02 7.39
C ASP A 67 0.95 -12.62 6.44
N LEU A 68 0.44 -11.40 6.55
CA LEU A 68 -0.51 -10.84 5.60
C LEU A 68 0.06 -10.79 4.18
N ALA A 69 1.30 -10.31 4.01
CA ALA A 69 1.93 -10.23 2.69
C ALA A 69 2.07 -11.61 2.03
N ARG A 70 2.29 -12.66 2.82
CA ARG A 70 2.37 -14.05 2.36
C ARG A 70 1.03 -14.67 1.95
N GLN A 71 -0.10 -14.07 2.34
CA GLN A 71 -1.42 -14.56 1.95
C GLN A 71 -1.77 -14.25 0.49
N VAL A 72 -1.09 -13.28 -0.12
CA VAL A 72 -1.30 -12.95 -1.53
C VAL A 72 -0.61 -13.99 -2.41
N SER A 73 -1.32 -14.48 -3.42
CA SER A 73 -0.75 -15.46 -4.36
C SER A 73 0.50 -14.94 -5.06
N MET A 74 1.48 -15.80 -5.30
CA MET A 74 2.69 -15.46 -6.05
C MET A 74 2.36 -14.91 -7.44
N GLN A 75 1.35 -15.47 -8.11
CA GLN A 75 0.88 -14.99 -9.42
C GLN A 75 0.41 -13.53 -9.36
N ALA A 76 -0.33 -13.14 -8.32
CA ALA A 76 -0.76 -11.76 -8.16
C ALA A 76 0.42 -10.81 -7.92
N VAL A 77 1.41 -11.24 -7.13
CA VAL A 77 2.65 -10.49 -6.89
C VAL A 77 3.46 -10.33 -8.18
N GLU A 78 3.61 -11.38 -8.98
CA GLU A 78 4.32 -11.34 -10.27
C GLU A 78 3.70 -10.33 -11.24
N GLN A 79 2.37 -10.31 -11.34
CA GLN A 79 1.60 -9.40 -12.20
C GLN A 79 1.64 -7.93 -11.73
N ALA A 80 1.83 -7.71 -10.42
CA ALA A 80 1.94 -6.38 -9.85
C ALA A 80 3.28 -5.72 -10.15
N GLN A 81 3.27 -4.39 -10.21
CA GLN A 81 4.48 -3.56 -10.28
C GLN A 81 4.89 -3.09 -8.87
N VAL A 82 3.92 -2.82 -8.01
CA VAL A 82 4.12 -2.26 -6.66
C VAL A 82 3.19 -2.96 -5.68
N ILE A 83 3.64 -3.13 -4.44
CA ILE A 83 2.82 -3.59 -3.32
C ILE A 83 2.46 -2.38 -2.47
N VAL A 84 1.18 -2.16 -2.26
CA VAL A 84 0.66 -1.02 -1.50
C VAL A 84 0.24 -1.47 -0.11
N LEU A 85 0.81 -0.84 0.92
CA LEU A 85 0.37 -0.96 2.31
C LEU A 85 -0.57 0.21 2.63
N SER A 86 -1.88 -0.01 2.55
CA SER A 86 -2.86 1.03 2.84
C SER A 86 -3.26 1.02 4.31
N CYS A 87 -2.80 2.04 5.02
CA CYS A 87 -3.30 2.56 6.31
C CYS A 87 -2.22 3.48 6.88
N THR A 88 -2.63 4.63 7.41
CA THR A 88 -1.70 5.54 8.10
C THR A 88 -1.50 5.19 9.56
N GLY A 89 -2.37 4.34 10.12
CA GLY A 89 -2.42 4.00 11.54
C GLY A 89 -1.62 2.76 11.97
N TRP A 90 -1.15 1.94 11.03
CA TRP A 90 -0.32 0.77 11.32
C TRP A 90 1.19 1.04 11.10
N PRO A 91 2.09 0.35 11.83
CA PRO A 91 3.52 0.67 11.83
C PRO A 91 4.25 0.11 10.59
N THR A 92 4.16 0.84 9.47
CA THR A 92 4.82 0.45 8.20
C THR A 92 6.20 1.07 7.98
N LEU A 93 6.59 2.06 8.79
CA LEU A 93 7.82 2.80 8.59
C LEU A 93 9.03 1.88 8.74
N GLY A 94 9.90 1.83 7.72
CA GLY A 94 11.06 0.95 7.69
C GLY A 94 10.73 -0.49 7.27
N LEU A 95 9.56 -1.01 7.64
CA LEU A 95 9.09 -2.34 7.27
C LEU A 95 8.99 -2.52 5.75
N GLU A 96 8.56 -1.50 5.02
CA GLU A 96 8.50 -1.52 3.55
C GLU A 96 9.84 -1.90 2.91
N LYS A 97 10.96 -1.43 3.48
CA LYS A 97 12.31 -1.73 2.95
C LYS A 97 12.72 -3.17 3.21
N MET A 98 12.19 -3.78 4.28
CA MET A 98 12.46 -5.17 4.62
C MET A 98 11.56 -6.11 3.82
N LEU A 99 10.29 -5.74 3.59
CA LEU A 99 9.34 -6.53 2.79
C LEU A 99 9.68 -6.56 1.29
N ALA A 100 10.22 -5.45 0.76
CA ALA A 100 10.53 -5.34 -0.67
C ALA A 100 11.41 -6.46 -1.24
N PRO A 101 12.57 -6.82 -0.66
CA PRO A 101 13.39 -7.92 -1.17
C PRO A 101 12.69 -9.28 -1.09
N GLU A 102 11.91 -9.52 -0.05
CA GLU A 102 11.21 -10.79 0.17
C GLU A 102 10.06 -11.00 -0.81
N LEU A 103 9.38 -9.91 -1.19
CA LEU A 103 8.30 -9.93 -2.16
C LEU A 103 8.77 -9.73 -3.60
N GLY A 104 10.06 -9.40 -3.80
CA GLY A 104 10.64 -9.12 -5.11
C GLY A 104 10.04 -7.89 -5.82
N LYS A 105 9.39 -6.98 -5.07
CA LYS A 105 8.65 -5.82 -5.58
C LYS A 105 8.85 -4.61 -4.68
N GLU A 106 8.73 -3.42 -5.25
CA GLU A 106 8.70 -2.20 -4.44
C GLU A 106 7.48 -2.20 -3.50
N VAL A 107 7.67 -1.72 -2.27
CA VAL A 107 6.61 -1.58 -1.27
C VAL A 107 6.39 -0.11 -0.92
N LEU A 108 5.17 0.36 -1.18
CA LEU A 108 4.71 1.72 -0.95
C LEU A 108 3.63 1.74 0.13
N SER A 109 3.85 2.44 1.24
CA SER A 109 2.82 2.69 2.26
C SER A 109 2.20 4.08 2.12
N SER A 110 0.99 4.23 2.68
CA SER A 110 0.32 5.53 2.83
C SER A 110 1.24 6.57 3.48
N ASN A 111 1.93 6.20 4.57
CA ASN A 111 2.81 7.10 5.30
C ASN A 111 3.96 7.61 4.43
N ARG A 112 4.62 6.72 3.67
CA ARG A 112 5.69 7.13 2.76
C ARG A 112 5.18 7.98 1.61
N ALA A 113 4.04 7.62 1.01
CA ALA A 113 3.42 8.39 -0.06
C ALA A 113 3.12 9.83 0.38
N ILE A 114 2.54 10.02 1.57
CA ILE A 114 2.25 11.35 2.14
C ILE A 114 3.54 12.15 2.34
N VAL A 115 4.55 11.57 2.99
CA VAL A 115 5.82 12.27 3.28
C VAL A 115 6.50 12.70 1.98
N THR A 116 6.62 11.80 1.01
CA THR A 116 7.23 12.12 -0.29
C THR A 116 6.44 13.19 -1.04
N HIS A 117 5.10 13.13 -0.99
CA HIS A 117 4.26 14.15 -1.60
C HIS A 117 4.47 15.52 -0.93
N ALA A 118 4.49 15.59 0.40
CA ALA A 118 4.70 16.82 1.14
C ALA A 118 6.09 17.43 0.87
N LEU A 119 7.14 16.61 0.82
CA LEU A 119 8.49 17.07 0.49
C LEU A 119 8.57 17.66 -0.92
N ARG A 120 7.93 17.01 -1.90
CA ARG A 120 7.85 17.52 -3.29
C ARG A 120 7.13 18.86 -3.36
N ALA A 121 5.98 19.00 -2.70
CA ALA A 121 5.24 20.26 -2.65
C ALA A 121 6.05 21.40 -2.04
N SER A 122 6.96 21.09 -1.11
CA SER A 122 7.87 22.07 -0.50
C SER A 122 9.13 22.39 -1.32
N GLY A 123 9.30 21.77 -2.51
CA GLY A 123 10.50 21.92 -3.34
C GLY A 123 11.73 21.20 -2.79
N ARG A 124 11.56 20.30 -1.79
CA ARG A 124 12.64 19.58 -1.10
C ARG A 124 12.79 18.15 -1.59
N THR A 125 12.94 17.98 -2.90
CA THR A 125 13.31 16.69 -3.50
C THR A 125 14.72 16.78 -4.06
N ARG A 126 15.65 16.04 -3.46
CA ARG A 126 16.91 15.64 -4.07
C ARG A 126 16.81 14.18 -4.48
#